data_AF-A0A160PLM7-F1
#
_entry.id   AF-A0A160PLM7-F1
#
_cell.length_a   1.000
_cell.length_b   1.000
_cell.length_c   1.000
_cell.angle_alpha   90.00
_cell.angle_beta   90.00
_cell.angle_gamma   90.00
#
_symmetry.space_group_name_H-M   'P 1'
#
loop_
_entity.id
_entity.type
_entity.pdbx_description
1 polymer ?
#
loop_
_entity_poly.entity_id
_entity_poly.type
_entity_poly.pdbx_seq_one_letter_code
_entity_poly.pdbx_strand_id
1 'polypeptide(L)'
;MGELSPADWLPVVFAALLGLSILAYVILDGYDLGVGVLLGSARTEAERDTMIASIGPFWDANETWLVLATGLLLVAFPAAHGVILTELYLPVALMLLGLILRGVAFKFRTKMAPARKLAWDHAFVAGSGLTALAQGYMLGLYIGVRT
;
A
#
# COMPACT_ATOMS: atom_id res chain seq x y z
N MET A 1 -9.21 43.31 -1.04
CA MET A 1 -9.20 41.85 -1.26
C MET A 1 -9.16 41.23 0.12
N GLY A 2 -10.23 40.55 0.55
CA GLY A 2 -10.30 40.00 1.91
C GLY A 2 -9.17 39.00 2.12
N GLU A 3 -8.40 39.17 3.20
CA GLU A 3 -7.36 38.21 3.57
C GLU A 3 -8.01 36.85 3.83
N LEU A 4 -7.58 35.82 3.10
CA LEU A 4 -8.03 34.45 3.34
C LEU A 4 -7.58 34.04 4.75
N SER A 5 -8.54 33.67 5.60
CA SER A 5 -8.19 33.22 6.94
C SER A 5 -7.54 31.83 6.87
N PRO A 6 -6.66 31.46 7.81
CA PRO A 6 -6.13 30.09 7.88
C PRO A 6 -7.21 29.01 7.89
N ALA A 7 -8.40 29.31 8.43
CA ALA A 7 -9.51 28.37 8.45
C ALA A 7 -10.02 28.01 7.03
N ASP A 8 -9.84 28.89 6.05
CA ASP A 8 -10.36 28.70 4.70
C ASP A 8 -9.39 27.88 3.82
N TRP A 9 -8.08 28.18 3.88
CA TRP A 9 -7.10 27.57 2.97
C TRP A 9 -6.38 26.34 3.55
N LEU A 10 -6.24 26.25 4.87
CA LEU A 10 -5.49 25.16 5.50
C LEU A 10 -6.11 23.78 5.24
N PRO A 11 -7.45 23.59 5.32
CA PRO A 11 -8.08 22.31 4.97
C PRO A 11 -7.82 21.91 3.50
N VAL A 12 -7.80 22.89 2.58
CA VAL A 12 -7.54 22.63 1.16
C VAL A 12 -6.11 22.14 0.95
N VAL A 13 -5.13 22.75 1.62
CA VAL A 13 -3.73 22.30 1.58
C VAL A 13 -3.58 20.90 2.15
N PHE A 14 -4.18 20.61 3.31
CA PHE A 14 -4.11 19.26 3.90
C PHE A 14 -4.83 18.21 3.05
N ALA A 15 -5.94 18.55 2.41
CA ALA A 15 -6.61 17.67 1.47
C ALA A 15 -5.74 17.41 0.22
N ALA A 16 -5.05 18.42 -0.29
CA ALA A 16 -4.11 18.26 -1.40
C ALA A 16 -2.90 17.40 -1.03
N LEU A 17 -2.32 17.60 0.17
CA LEU A 17 -1.24 16.76 0.69
C LEU A 17 -1.69 15.31 0.90
N LEU A 18 -2.89 15.10 1.44
CA LEU A 18 -3.49 13.78 1.59
C LEU A 18 -3.66 13.10 0.23
N GLY A 19 -4.23 13.80 -0.75
CA GLY A 19 -4.40 13.30 -2.12
C GLY A 19 -3.06 12.98 -2.79
N LEU A 20 -2.05 13.84 -2.63
CA LEU A 20 -0.70 13.60 -3.12
C LEU A 20 -0.07 12.37 -2.46
N SER A 21 -0.23 12.21 -1.16
CA SER A 21 0.32 11.06 -0.41
C SER A 21 -0.31 9.75 -0.88
N ILE A 22 -1.63 9.72 -1.05
CA ILE A 22 -2.34 8.55 -1.57
C ILE A 22 -1.92 8.27 -3.01
N LEU A 23 -1.81 9.29 -3.87
CA LEU A 23 -1.39 9.13 -5.26
C LEU A 23 0.04 8.57 -5.36
N ALA A 24 0.96 9.13 -4.58
CA ALA A 24 2.34 8.64 -4.51
C ALA A 24 2.38 7.19 -4.04
N TYR A 25 1.63 6.84 -2.99
CA TYR A 25 1.50 5.46 -2.53
C TYR A 25 0.99 4.52 -3.63
N VAL A 26 -0.13 4.87 -4.29
CA VAL A 26 -0.74 4.03 -5.33
C VAL A 26 0.19 3.81 -6.52
N ILE A 27 0.96 4.82 -6.91
CA ILE A 27 1.90 4.70 -8.03
C ILE A 27 3.14 3.89 -7.62
N LEU A 28 3.76 4.26 -6.50
CA LEU A 28 5.04 3.71 -6.06
C LEU A 28 4.87 2.31 -5.47
N ASP A 29 3.99 2.13 -4.49
CA ASP A 29 3.75 0.79 -3.95
C ASP A 29 2.98 -0.09 -4.95
N GLY A 30 2.22 0.51 -5.87
CA GLY A 30 1.51 -0.22 -6.93
C GLY A 30 2.43 -1.00 -7.86
N TYR A 31 3.62 -0.46 -8.21
CA TYR A 31 4.58 -1.23 -9.01
C TYR A 31 5.20 -2.38 -8.19
N ASP A 32 5.47 -2.17 -6.89
CA ASP A 32 5.98 -3.23 -6.00
C ASP A 32 4.99 -4.39 -5.89
N LEU A 33 3.70 -4.06 -5.67
CA LEU A 33 2.61 -5.04 -5.63
C LEU A 33 2.45 -5.76 -6.98
N GLY A 34 2.56 -5.03 -8.08
CA GLY A 34 2.51 -5.60 -9.43
C GLY A 34 3.63 -6.62 -9.66
N VAL A 35 4.87 -6.28 -9.31
CA VAL A 35 6.00 -7.22 -9.37
C VAL A 35 5.76 -8.42 -8.46
N GLY A 36 5.24 -8.21 -7.25
CA GLY A 36 4.96 -9.28 -6.31
C GLY A 36 3.90 -10.26 -6.78
N VAL A 37 2.83 -9.79 -7.43
CA VAL A 37 1.83 -10.68 -8.05
C VAL A 37 2.43 -11.43 -9.23
N LEU A 38 3.20 -10.75 -10.09
CA LEU A 38 3.83 -11.36 -11.26
C LEU A 38 4.92 -12.38 -10.91
N LEU A 39 5.50 -12.32 -9.70
CA LEU A 39 6.56 -13.23 -9.25
C LEU A 39 6.15 -14.71 -9.37
N GLY A 40 4.85 -15.02 -9.21
CA GLY A 40 4.31 -16.37 -9.37
C GLY A 40 4.41 -16.92 -10.81
N SER A 41 4.57 -16.05 -11.80
CA SER A 41 4.73 -16.41 -13.22
C SER A 41 6.18 -16.62 -13.66
N ALA A 42 7.15 -16.29 -12.81
CA ALA A 42 8.57 -16.49 -13.09
C ALA A 42 8.88 -17.99 -13.22
N ARG A 43 9.62 -18.34 -14.26
CA ARG A 43 9.98 -19.72 -14.62
C ARG A 43 11.30 -20.15 -14.00
N THR A 44 12.22 -19.21 -13.77
CA THR A 44 13.55 -19.51 -13.23
C THR A 44 13.83 -18.77 -11.91
N GLU A 45 14.76 -19.28 -11.11
CA GLU A 45 15.22 -18.58 -9.90
C GLU A 45 15.87 -17.23 -10.23
N ALA A 46 16.62 -17.15 -11.35
CA ALA A 46 17.24 -15.92 -11.81
C ALA A 46 16.22 -14.83 -12.17
N GLU A 47 15.10 -15.21 -12.78
CA GLU A 47 13.97 -14.28 -13.03
C GLU A 47 13.39 -13.77 -11.71
N ARG A 48 13.12 -14.65 -10.74
CA ARG A 48 12.62 -14.25 -9.41
C ARG A 48 13.57 -13.31 -8.69
N ASP A 49 14.86 -13.61 -8.72
CA ASP A 49 15.88 -12.78 -8.09
C ASP A 49 15.97 -11.40 -8.76
N THR A 50 15.84 -11.33 -10.10
CA THR A 50 15.81 -10.05 -10.85
C THR A 50 14.59 -9.22 -10.49
N MET A 51 13.41 -9.83 -10.41
CA MET A 51 12.16 -9.17 -10.02
C MET A 51 12.22 -8.62 -8.60
N ILE A 52 12.78 -9.38 -7.65
CA ILE A 52 12.91 -8.93 -6.26
C ILE A 52 13.99 -7.85 -6.14
N ALA A 53 15.06 -7.93 -6.92
CA ALA A 53 16.10 -6.91 -6.95
C ALA A 53 15.59 -5.56 -7.48
N SER A 54 14.65 -5.55 -8.43
CA SER A 54 14.12 -4.30 -9.00
C SER A 54 13.34 -3.44 -8.00
N ILE A 55 12.79 -4.04 -6.95
CA ILE A 55 11.99 -3.35 -5.92
C ILE A 55 12.77 -3.09 -4.62
N GLY A 56 13.87 -3.82 -4.40
CA GLY A 56 14.56 -3.90 -3.12
C GLY A 56 15.02 -2.58 -2.50
N PRO A 57 15.51 -1.58 -3.26
CA PRO A 57 15.94 -0.30 -2.68
C PRO A 57 14.79 0.59 -2.18
N PHE A 58 13.56 0.37 -2.65
CA PHE A 58 12.48 1.37 -2.54
C PHE A 58 11.23 0.89 -1.80
N TRP A 59 10.96 -0.42 -1.74
CA TRP A 59 9.69 -0.95 -1.21
C TRP A 59 9.33 -0.43 0.19
N ASP A 60 10.29 -0.41 1.12
CA ASP A 60 10.07 0.06 2.51
C ASP A 60 9.78 1.57 2.55
N ALA A 61 10.39 2.33 1.64
CA ALA A 61 10.13 3.76 1.50
C ALA A 61 8.74 4.03 0.87
N ASN A 62 8.28 3.17 -0.04
CA ASN A 62 6.98 3.34 -0.70
C ASN A 62 5.82 3.20 0.30
N GLU A 63 5.92 2.30 1.29
CA GLU A 63 4.93 2.14 2.36
C GLU A 63 4.78 3.40 3.24
N THR A 64 5.81 4.26 3.33
CA THR A 64 5.75 5.47 4.15
C THR A 64 4.71 6.48 3.66
N TRP A 65 4.39 6.48 2.36
CA TRP A 65 3.34 7.34 1.79
C TRP A 65 1.94 6.97 2.29
N LEU A 66 1.69 5.68 2.56
CA LEU A 66 0.45 5.23 3.19
C LEU A 66 0.36 5.68 4.65
N VAL A 67 1.48 5.59 5.38
CA VAL A 67 1.58 6.05 6.77
C VAL A 67 1.34 7.55 6.86
N LEU A 68 1.95 8.34 5.96
CA LEU A 68 1.74 9.78 5.88
C LEU A 68 0.28 10.11 5.57
N ALA A 69 -0.34 9.44 4.58
CA ALA A 69 -1.76 9.64 4.26
C ALA A 69 -2.67 9.38 5.47
N THR A 70 -2.42 8.28 6.20
CA THR A 70 -3.20 7.94 7.40
C THR A 70 -3.00 8.98 8.51
N GLY A 71 -1.77 9.44 8.72
CA GLY A 71 -1.46 10.49 9.69
C GLY A 71 -2.09 11.85 9.34
N LEU A 72 -2.03 12.25 8.07
CA LEU A 72 -2.69 13.47 7.57
C LEU A 72 -4.20 13.40 7.76
N LEU A 73 -4.82 12.25 7.44
CA LEU A 73 -6.25 12.05 7.62
C LEU A 73 -6.64 12.13 9.10
N LEU A 74 -5.88 11.50 10.00
CA LEU A 74 -6.11 11.54 11.44
C LEU A 74 -5.99 12.96 12.02
N VAL A 75 -4.92 13.67 11.66
CA VAL A 75 -4.60 14.98 12.27
C VAL A 75 -5.45 16.10 11.68
N ALA A 76 -5.60 16.17 10.36
CA ALA A 76 -6.31 17.25 9.70
C ALA A 76 -7.83 17.01 9.59
N PHE A 77 -8.27 15.74 9.56
CA PHE A 77 -9.68 15.37 9.37
C PHE A 77 -10.12 14.23 10.32
N PRO A 78 -10.03 14.39 11.64
CA PRO A 78 -10.26 13.31 12.61
C PRO A 78 -11.65 12.68 12.52
N ALA A 79 -12.69 13.47 12.24
CA ALA A 79 -14.04 12.95 12.03
C ALA A 79 -14.13 12.05 10.79
N ALA A 80 -13.50 12.47 9.68
CA ALA A 80 -13.45 11.66 8.45
C ALA A 80 -12.62 10.39 8.66
N HIS A 81 -11.48 10.48 9.35
CA HIS A 81 -10.68 9.33 9.75
C HIS A 81 -11.52 8.28 10.49
N GLY A 82 -12.28 8.69 11.51
CA GLY A 82 -13.11 7.78 12.30
C GLY A 82 -14.18 7.07 11.46
N VAL A 83 -14.87 7.81 10.60
CA VAL A 83 -15.90 7.24 9.71
C VAL A 83 -15.27 6.27 8.70
N ILE A 84 -14.22 6.69 8.00
CA ILE A 84 -13.55 5.89 6.96
C ILE A 84 -13.00 4.58 7.54
N LEU A 85 -12.29 4.63 8.66
CA LEU A 85 -11.70 3.42 9.27
C LEU A 85 -12.76 2.47 9.85
N THR A 86 -13.90 2.99 10.28
CA THR A 86 -15.00 2.15 10.75
C THR A 86 -15.64 1.38 9.58
N GLU A 87 -15.93 2.09 8.48
CA GLU A 87 -16.51 1.47 7.27
C GLU A 87 -15.53 0.52 6.57
N LEU A 88 -14.25 0.89 6.52
CA LEU A 88 -13.21 0.12 5.84
C LEU A 88 -12.40 -0.77 6.79
N TYR A 89 -12.88 -1.03 8.01
CA TYR A 89 -12.12 -1.75 9.03
C TYR A 89 -11.56 -3.08 8.52
N LEU A 90 -12.44 -3.94 7.98
CA LEU A 90 -12.06 -5.26 7.52
C LEU A 90 -11.10 -5.23 6.31
N PRO A 91 -11.38 -4.49 5.22
CA PRO A 91 -10.45 -4.45 4.10
C PRO A 91 -9.11 -3.78 4.45
N VAL A 92 -9.09 -2.74 5.29
CA VAL A 92 -7.83 -2.15 5.78
C VAL A 92 -7.04 -3.17 6.60
N ALA A 93 -7.68 -3.92 7.51
CA ALA A 93 -7.01 -4.96 8.29
C ALA A 93 -6.39 -6.04 7.39
N LEU A 94 -7.13 -6.51 6.36
CA LEU A 94 -6.62 -7.46 5.38
C LEU A 94 -5.46 -6.88 4.56
N MET A 95 -5.55 -5.61 4.16
CA MET A 95 -4.48 -4.91 3.45
C MET A 95 -3.19 -4.87 4.28
N LEU A 96 -3.29 -4.52 5.57
CA LEU A 96 -2.15 -4.48 6.50
C LEU A 96 -1.54 -5.87 6.71
N LEU A 97 -2.36 -6.92 6.83
CA LEU A 97 -1.87 -8.29 6.90
C LEU A 97 -1.09 -8.68 5.63
N GLY A 98 -1.59 -8.29 4.45
CA GLY A 98 -0.88 -8.50 3.17
C GLY A 98 0.46 -7.77 3.11
N LEU A 99 0.51 -6.51 3.55
CA LEU A 99 1.74 -5.71 3.61
C LEU A 99 2.77 -6.32 4.57
N ILE A 100 2.34 -6.74 5.76
CA ILE A 100 3.21 -7.43 6.74
C ILE A 100 3.77 -8.71 6.14
N LEU A 101 2.91 -9.55 5.55
CA LEU A 101 3.33 -10.82 4.94
C LEU A 101 4.37 -10.57 3.82
N ARG A 102 4.11 -9.59 2.96
CA ARG A 102 5.01 -9.15 1.89
C ARG A 102 6.37 -8.72 2.44
N GLY A 103 6.40 -7.81 3.42
CA GLY A 103 7.63 -7.29 4.01
C GLY A 103 8.45 -8.37 4.74
N VAL A 104 7.78 -9.28 5.46
CA VAL A 104 8.43 -10.43 6.09
C VAL A 104 9.01 -11.36 5.02
N ALA A 105 8.23 -11.72 4.00
CA ALA A 105 8.69 -12.59 2.93
C ALA A 105 9.92 -12.02 2.22
N PHE A 106 9.92 -10.72 1.91
CA PHE A 106 11.06 -10.03 1.30
C PHE A 106 12.34 -10.14 2.14
N LYS A 107 12.27 -9.79 3.43
CA LYS A 107 13.43 -9.81 4.33
C LYS A 107 13.94 -11.22 4.63
N PHE A 108 13.07 -12.23 4.66
CA PHE A 108 13.45 -13.61 4.95
C PHE A 108 13.97 -14.36 3.73
N ARG A 109 13.43 -14.07 2.55
CA ARG A 109 13.85 -14.72 1.30
C ARG A 109 15.35 -14.53 1.03
N THR A 110 15.88 -13.33 1.26
CA THR A 110 17.31 -13.02 1.06
C THR A 110 18.25 -13.76 2.02
N LYS A 111 17.72 -14.29 3.13
CA LYS A 111 18.49 -15.00 4.17
C LYS A 111 18.33 -16.52 4.12
N MET A 112 17.46 -17.04 3.26
CA MET A 112 17.08 -18.45 3.24
C MET A 112 17.89 -19.25 2.22
N ALA A 113 18.14 -20.52 2.56
CA ALA A 113 18.70 -21.49 1.62
C ALA A 113 17.77 -21.68 0.41
N PRO A 114 18.29 -22.00 -0.78
CA PRO A 114 17.51 -22.12 -2.03
C PRO A 114 16.25 -22.97 -1.89
N ALA A 115 16.34 -24.09 -1.16
CA ALA A 115 15.21 -25.01 -0.93
C ALA A 115 13.99 -24.39 -0.21
N ARG A 116 14.17 -23.26 0.51
CA ARG A 116 13.10 -22.56 1.23
C ARG A 116 12.69 -21.22 0.61
N LYS A 117 13.42 -20.74 -0.41
CA LYS A 117 13.10 -19.48 -1.10
C LYS A 117 11.71 -19.51 -1.74
N LEU A 118 11.32 -20.65 -2.32
CA LEU A 118 10.04 -20.79 -3.02
C LEU A 118 8.82 -20.60 -2.09
N ALA A 119 8.91 -21.03 -0.82
CA ALA A 119 7.84 -20.80 0.15
C ALA A 119 7.66 -19.30 0.43
N TRP A 120 8.76 -18.55 0.51
CA TRP A 120 8.73 -17.10 0.69
C TRP A 120 8.31 -16.37 -0.59
N ASP A 121 8.62 -16.90 -1.77
CA ASP A 121 8.07 -16.39 -3.04
C ASP A 121 6.55 -16.48 -3.05
N HIS A 122 5.98 -17.62 -2.64
CA HIS A 122 4.53 -17.78 -2.54
C HIS A 122 3.91 -16.86 -1.48
N ALA A 123 4.56 -16.68 -0.34
CA ALA A 123 4.13 -15.72 0.68
C ALA A 123 4.15 -14.27 0.15
N PHE A 124 5.17 -13.91 -0.63
CA PHE A 124 5.29 -12.60 -1.26
C PHE A 124 4.18 -12.35 -2.28
N VAL A 125 3.87 -13.34 -3.13
CA VAL A 125 2.75 -13.31 -4.09
C VAL A 125 1.41 -13.17 -3.35
N ALA A 126 1.18 -13.98 -2.32
CA ALA A 126 -0.07 -13.96 -1.56
C ALA A 126 -0.26 -12.63 -0.83
N GLY A 127 0.78 -12.10 -0.19
CA GLY A 127 0.74 -10.80 0.48
C GLY A 127 0.44 -9.66 -0.50
N SER A 128 1.15 -9.63 -1.63
CA SER A 128 0.96 -8.61 -2.67
C SER A 128 -0.43 -8.68 -3.30
N GLY A 129 -0.93 -9.88 -3.60
CA GLY A 129 -2.27 -10.11 -4.12
C GLY A 129 -3.36 -9.69 -3.13
N LEU A 130 -3.22 -10.05 -1.85
CA LEU A 130 -4.17 -9.68 -0.80
C LEU A 130 -4.26 -8.15 -0.64
N THR A 131 -3.11 -7.46 -0.60
CA THR A 131 -3.06 -6.00 -0.51
C THR A 131 -3.72 -5.34 -1.73
N ALA A 132 -3.37 -5.76 -2.95
CA ALA A 132 -3.94 -5.20 -4.18
C ALA A 132 -5.47 -5.43 -4.28
N LEU A 133 -5.94 -6.63 -3.91
CA LEU A 133 -7.38 -6.93 -3.88
C LEU A 133 -8.12 -6.12 -2.82
N ALA A 134 -7.54 -5.95 -1.63
CA ALA A 134 -8.14 -5.13 -0.57
C ALA A 134 -8.28 -3.67 -1.03
N GLN A 135 -7.28 -3.11 -1.71
CA GLN A 135 -7.36 -1.77 -2.28
C GLN A 135 -8.45 -1.64 -3.35
N GLY A 136 -8.52 -2.60 -4.28
CA GLY A 136 -9.57 -2.65 -5.29
C GLY A 136 -10.96 -2.76 -4.67
N TYR A 137 -11.11 -3.56 -3.61
CA TYR A 137 -12.36 -3.70 -2.87
C TYR A 137 -12.78 -2.41 -2.16
N MET A 138 -11.86 -1.70 -1.50
CA MET A 138 -12.14 -0.40 -0.87
C MET A 138 -12.60 0.64 -1.89
N LEU A 139 -11.94 0.70 -3.06
CA LEU A 139 -12.35 1.59 -4.14
C LEU A 139 -13.71 1.19 -4.71
N GLY A 140 -13.94 -0.11 -4.90
CA GLY A 140 -15.21 -0.65 -5.38
C GLY A 140 -16.38 -0.33 -4.45
N LEU A 141 -16.19 -0.46 -3.13
CA LEU A 141 -17.17 -0.04 -2.13
C LEU A 141 -17.46 1.45 -2.21
N TYR A 142 -16.43 2.29 -2.31
CA TYR A 142 -16.63 3.75 -2.41
C TYR A 142 -17.46 4.16 -3.64
N ILE A 143 -17.23 3.52 -4.78
CA ILE A 143 -17.99 3.77 -6.00
C ILE A 143 -19.41 3.18 -5.90
N GLY A 144 -19.55 1.95 -5.40
CA GLY A 144 -20.83 1.24 -5.29
C GLY A 144 -21.78 1.83 -4.24
N VAL A 145 -21.26 2.47 -3.19
CA VAL A 145 -22.07 3.22 -2.20
C VAL A 145 -22.68 4.49 -2.79
N ARG A 146 -22.17 4.99 -3.94
CA ARG A 146 -22.64 6.21 -4.60
C ARG A 146 -23.67 5.98 -5.72
N THR A 147 -24.02 4.73 -6.01
CA THR A 147 -25.04 4.34 -7.02
C THR A 147 -26.24 3.70 -6.35
#